data_AF-A0A146G3M1-F1
#
_entry.id   AF-A0A146G3M1-F1
#
_cell.length_a   1.000
_cell.length_b   1.000
_cell.length_c   1.000
_cell.angle_alpha   90.00
_cell.angle_beta   90.00
_cell.angle_gamma   90.00
#
_symmetry.space_group_name_H-M   'P 1'
#
loop_
_entity.id
_entity.type
_entity.pdbx_description
1 polymer ?
#
loop_
_entity_poly.entity_id
_entity_poly.type
_entity_poly.pdbx_seq_one_letter_code
_entity_poly.pdbx_strand_id
1 'polypeptide(L)'
;MEDVLQTLGVALGLAALAGLNLYLTVFAAGLAIHFSWVALPASLQSLHVLGDPWVIVVAGILYFLEFWADKVPWIDSANDSVHTIIRPIGGALLAVLALGDAHPTVKVVAALLAGGVTLSAHAAKAGARLVANTSPEPISNIGLSLGEDAVVLGGLTLVAWYPIVALIVTVAAIVVIWVVLPKLMRSVRATSWLAWRKLNEPAEGGDDDNIFRKIPGPCELLLRRAHATTEGFTVAVPCISGGGPRLPRNVFGWLIRFEGGRLFFVGPRRFGPIVVEIGLEGRDILRESRFLSERLLISGPSTTNVFLFERGHRVLCDRLADALKPLPAVEPELIP
;
A
#
# COMPACT_ATOMS: atom_id res chain seq x y z
N MET A 1 4.63 29.50 21.44
CA MET A 1 4.66 28.67 20.21
C MET A 1 5.38 27.36 20.44
N GLU A 2 6.52 27.38 21.13
CA GLU A 2 7.26 26.18 21.54
C GLU A 2 6.42 25.19 22.36
N ASP A 3 5.71 25.65 23.39
CA ASP A 3 4.84 24.79 24.23
C ASP A 3 3.73 24.07 23.43
N VAL A 4 3.22 24.73 22.38
CA VAL A 4 2.21 24.16 21.48
C VAL A 4 2.83 23.05 20.64
N LEU A 5 4.02 23.27 20.08
CA LEU A 5 4.74 22.26 19.31
C LEU A 5 5.14 21.06 20.17
N GLN A 6 5.55 21.28 21.41
CA GLN A 6 5.86 20.19 22.34
C GLN A 6 4.62 19.36 22.67
N THR A 7 3.49 20.01 22.99
CA THR A 7 2.21 19.33 23.23
C THR A 7 1.75 18.52 22.02
N LEU A 8 1.86 19.10 20.81
CA LEU A 8 1.56 18.39 19.56
C LEU A 8 2.51 17.21 19.33
N GLY A 9 3.79 17.35 19.66
CA GLY A 9 4.77 16.27 19.58
C GLY A 9 4.42 15.10 20.49
N VAL A 10 3.99 15.37 21.72
CA VAL A 10 3.49 14.34 22.62
C VAL A 10 2.19 13.72 22.10
N ALA A 11 1.20 14.54 21.74
CA ALA A 11 -0.10 14.05 21.29
C ALA A 11 -0.02 13.19 20.02
N LEU A 12 0.67 13.67 18.98
CA LEU A 12 0.81 12.94 17.73
C LEU A 12 1.82 11.79 17.82
N GLY A 13 2.86 11.93 18.65
CA GLY A 13 3.80 10.86 18.94
C GLY A 13 3.10 9.69 19.62
N LEU A 14 2.35 9.93 20.71
CA LEU A 14 1.55 8.89 21.37
C LEU A 14 0.53 8.26 20.43
N ALA A 15 -0.12 9.04 19.56
CA ALA A 15 -1.03 8.52 18.55
C ALA A 15 -0.33 7.60 17.53
N ALA A 16 0.86 7.97 17.06
CA ALA A 16 1.63 7.14 16.14
C ALA A 16 2.06 5.81 16.78
N LEU A 17 2.56 5.86 18.03
CA LEU A 17 2.95 4.66 18.78
C LEU A 17 1.75 3.78 19.10
N ALA A 18 0.60 4.36 19.42
CA ALA A 18 -0.64 3.63 19.60
C ALA A 18 -1.12 2.93 18.31
N GLY A 19 -0.75 3.45 17.15
CA GLY A 19 -0.99 2.80 15.86
C GLY A 19 -0.15 1.54 15.67
N LEU A 20 1.05 1.50 16.27
CA LEU A 20 1.92 0.32 16.30
C LEU A 20 1.46 -0.65 17.40
N ASN A 21 1.45 -0.23 18.66
CA ASN A 21 0.96 -1.00 19.81
C ASN A 21 0.26 -0.10 20.85
N LEU A 22 -1.08 -0.04 20.82
CA LEU A 22 -1.87 0.80 21.74
C LEU A 22 -1.64 0.41 23.20
N TYR A 23 -1.74 -0.88 23.51
CA TYR A 23 -1.70 -1.33 24.90
C TYR A 23 -0.31 -1.18 25.49
N LEU A 24 0.75 -1.50 24.73
CA LEU A 24 2.13 -1.22 25.15
C LEU A 24 2.37 0.27 25.35
N THR A 25 1.86 1.12 24.44
CA THR A 25 1.99 2.58 24.55
C THR A 25 1.38 3.09 25.86
N VAL A 26 0.15 2.66 26.17
CA VAL A 26 -0.54 3.04 27.42
C VAL A 26 0.17 2.46 28.64
N PHE A 27 0.54 1.17 28.59
CA PHE A 27 1.17 0.47 29.70
C PHE A 27 2.52 1.07 30.07
N ALA A 28 3.42 1.25 29.10
CA ALA A 28 4.76 1.78 29.34
C ALA A 28 4.73 3.27 29.72
N ALA A 29 3.88 4.09 29.07
CA ALA A 29 3.70 5.48 29.49
C ALA A 29 3.11 5.57 30.91
N GLY A 30 2.14 4.72 31.23
CA GLY A 30 1.53 4.62 32.55
C GLY A 30 2.54 4.26 33.64
N LEU A 31 3.37 3.24 33.42
CA LEU A 31 4.45 2.88 34.34
C LEU A 31 5.45 4.03 34.55
N ALA A 32 5.86 4.71 33.47
CA ALA A 32 6.78 5.84 33.56
C ALA A 32 6.21 7.00 34.39
N ILE A 33 4.91 7.25 34.27
CA ILE A 33 4.20 8.27 35.06
C ILE A 33 4.02 7.81 36.51
N HIS A 34 3.58 6.57 36.73
CA HIS A 34 3.31 6.01 38.06
C HIS A 34 4.55 5.97 38.95
N PHE A 35 5.68 5.53 38.38
CA PHE A 35 6.96 5.50 39.09
C PHE A 35 7.75 6.81 39.01
N SER A 36 7.16 7.87 38.45
CA SER A 36 7.80 9.20 38.32
C SER A 36 9.13 9.17 37.58
N TRP A 37 9.28 8.28 36.59
CA TRP A 37 10.45 8.25 35.69
C TRP A 37 10.48 9.45 34.73
N VAL A 38 9.31 10.04 34.48
CA VAL A 38 9.14 11.25 33.67
C VAL A 38 8.37 12.27 34.48
N ALA A 39 8.88 13.50 34.53
CA ALA A 39 8.18 14.64 35.10
C ALA A 39 7.29 15.27 34.02
N LEU A 40 5.97 15.20 34.19
CA LEU A 40 5.03 15.84 33.28
C LEU A 40 4.97 17.36 33.54
N PRO A 41 5.12 18.21 32.51
CA PRO A 41 4.88 19.63 32.64
C PRO A 41 3.40 19.91 32.92
N ALA A 42 3.10 21.10 33.44
CA ALA A 42 1.73 21.51 33.79
C ALA A 42 0.72 21.34 32.64
N SER A 43 1.16 21.57 31.39
CA SER A 43 0.34 21.42 30.19
C SER A 43 -0.08 19.97 29.89
N LEU A 44 0.64 18.97 30.40
CA LEU A 44 0.41 17.55 30.13
C LEU A 44 -0.16 16.80 31.35
N GLN A 45 -0.62 17.52 32.39
CA GLN A 45 -1.09 16.91 33.64
C GLN A 45 -2.24 15.92 33.45
N SER A 46 -3.09 16.12 32.44
CA SER A 46 -4.19 15.19 32.17
C SER A 46 -3.71 13.78 31.78
N LEU A 47 -2.45 13.61 31.37
CA LEU A 47 -1.85 12.28 31.15
C LEU A 47 -1.58 11.52 32.46
N HIS A 48 -1.65 12.16 33.65
CA HIS A 48 -1.50 11.46 34.92
C HIS A 48 -2.50 10.32 35.11
N VAL A 49 -3.66 10.37 34.44
CA VAL A 49 -4.64 9.27 34.46
C VAL A 49 -4.05 7.95 33.94
N LEU A 50 -3.06 8.00 33.06
CA LEU A 50 -2.38 6.79 32.57
C LEU A 50 -1.56 6.11 33.67
N GLY A 51 -1.12 6.86 34.68
CA GLY A 51 -0.42 6.36 35.85
C GLY A 51 -1.31 5.72 36.91
N ASP A 52 -2.63 5.67 36.70
CA ASP A 52 -3.56 4.99 37.59
C ASP A 52 -3.31 3.46 37.55
N PRO A 53 -3.20 2.78 38.71
CA PRO A 53 -2.93 1.34 38.77
C PRO A 53 -3.91 0.48 37.96
N TRP A 54 -5.19 0.85 37.88
CA TRP A 54 -6.16 0.10 37.09
C TRP A 54 -5.91 0.24 35.59
N VAL A 55 -5.58 1.45 35.13
CA VAL A 55 -5.23 1.69 33.73
C VAL A 55 -3.99 0.86 33.34
N ILE A 56 -2.96 0.86 34.20
CA ILE A 56 -1.75 0.08 33.99
C ILE A 56 -2.04 -1.42 33.95
N VAL A 57 -2.80 -1.94 34.93
CA VAL A 57 -3.12 -3.38 34.98
C VAL A 57 -3.91 -3.82 33.75
N VAL A 58 -4.95 -3.07 33.37
CA VAL A 58 -5.77 -3.40 32.19
C VAL A 58 -4.94 -3.32 30.91
N ALA A 59 -4.15 -2.25 30.73
CA ALA A 59 -3.29 -2.12 29.57
C ALA A 59 -2.22 -3.22 29.51
N GLY A 60 -1.64 -3.61 30.65
CA GLY A 60 -0.67 -4.70 30.74
C GLY A 60 -1.26 -6.06 30.35
N ILE A 61 -2.48 -6.37 30.81
CA ILE A 61 -3.19 -7.60 30.43
C ILE A 61 -3.49 -7.60 28.93
N LEU A 62 -4.04 -6.50 28.39
CA LEU A 62 -4.37 -6.40 26.97
C LEU A 62 -3.12 -6.48 26.09
N TYR A 63 -2.02 -5.84 26.50
CA TYR A 63 -0.73 -5.95 25.84
C TYR A 63 -0.21 -7.39 25.88
N PHE A 64 -0.29 -8.08 27.03
CA PHE A 64 0.12 -9.48 27.13
C PHE A 64 -0.65 -10.36 26.15
N LEU A 65 -1.98 -10.21 26.08
CA LEU A 65 -2.81 -10.96 25.13
C LEU A 65 -2.43 -10.64 23.68
N GLU A 66 -2.24 -9.36 23.34
CA GLU A 66 -1.84 -8.93 22.00
C GLU A 66 -0.46 -9.47 21.61
N PHE A 67 0.51 -9.42 22.52
CA PHE A 67 1.86 -9.95 22.30
C PHE A 67 1.87 -11.44 21.95
N TRP A 68 0.97 -12.22 22.54
CA TRP A 68 0.81 -13.64 22.20
C TRP A 68 0.01 -13.84 20.90
N ALA A 69 -1.06 -13.08 20.70
CA ALA A 69 -1.86 -13.12 19.47
C ALA A 69 -1.01 -12.87 18.23
N ASP A 70 -0.07 -11.92 18.31
CA ASP A 70 0.83 -11.54 17.21
C ASP A 70 1.81 -12.63 16.78
N LYS A 71 1.97 -13.70 17.58
CA LYS A 71 2.88 -14.82 17.27
C LYS A 71 2.18 -15.98 16.58
N VAL A 72 0.85 -16.01 16.58
CA VAL A 72 0.07 -17.11 15.99
C VAL A 72 -0.50 -16.66 14.65
N PRO A 73 -0.15 -17.33 13.53
CA PRO A 73 -0.72 -17.01 12.22
C PRO A 73 -2.25 -17.06 12.24
N TRP A 74 -2.89 -16.18 11.47
CA TRP A 74 -4.35 -15.97 11.39
C TRP A 74 -4.95 -15.26 12.60
N ILE A 75 -4.52 -15.60 13.81
CA ILE A 75 -4.92 -14.87 15.03
C ILE A 75 -4.39 -13.43 14.94
N ASP A 76 -3.14 -13.26 14.49
CA ASP A 76 -2.53 -11.95 14.20
C ASP A 76 -3.41 -11.07 13.30
N SER A 77 -3.91 -11.64 12.21
CA SER A 77 -4.70 -10.97 11.18
C SER A 77 -6.11 -10.63 11.68
N ALA A 78 -6.73 -11.53 12.45
CA ALA A 78 -8.00 -11.28 13.11
C ALA A 78 -7.86 -10.16 14.17
N ASN A 79 -6.79 -10.21 14.96
CA ASN A 79 -6.47 -9.19 15.95
C ASN A 79 -6.28 -7.82 15.29
N ASP A 80 -5.49 -7.74 14.21
CA ASP A 80 -5.29 -6.50 13.45
C ASP A 80 -6.58 -5.95 12.85
N SER A 81 -7.50 -6.82 12.45
CA SER A 81 -8.81 -6.44 11.90
C SER A 81 -9.67 -5.72 12.95
N VAL A 82 -9.75 -6.29 14.16
CA VAL A 82 -10.45 -5.66 15.29
C VAL A 82 -9.79 -4.33 15.66
N HIS A 83 -8.45 -4.31 15.70
CA HIS A 83 -7.69 -3.13 16.11
C HIS A 83 -7.64 -2.00 15.07
N THR A 84 -8.07 -2.26 13.84
CA THR A 84 -8.31 -1.20 12.83
C THR A 84 -9.35 -0.17 13.32
N ILE A 85 -10.23 -0.55 14.23
CA ILE A 85 -11.22 0.34 14.86
C ILE A 85 -10.74 0.83 16.23
N ILE A 86 -10.28 -0.08 17.09
CA ILE A 86 -9.93 0.24 18.48
C ILE A 86 -8.75 1.22 18.55
N ARG A 87 -7.71 1.02 17.73
CA ARG A 87 -6.49 1.83 17.81
C ARG A 87 -6.75 3.29 17.45
N PRO A 88 -7.37 3.65 16.31
CA PRO A 88 -7.64 5.05 16.00
C PRO A 88 -8.42 5.78 17.09
N ILE A 89 -9.37 5.10 17.75
CA ILE A 89 -10.10 5.66 18.89
C ILE A 89 -9.14 5.87 20.07
N GLY A 90 -8.35 4.86 20.44
CA GLY A 90 -7.36 4.95 21.52
C GLY A 90 -6.33 6.06 21.31
N GLY A 91 -5.75 6.17 20.12
CA GLY A 91 -4.79 7.22 19.77
C GLY A 91 -5.41 8.62 19.77
N ALA A 92 -6.66 8.75 19.31
CA ALA A 92 -7.41 10.00 19.41
C ALA A 92 -7.65 10.41 20.87
N LEU A 93 -8.00 9.46 21.74
CA LEU A 93 -8.19 9.71 23.17
C LEU A 93 -6.88 10.11 23.85
N LEU A 94 -5.76 9.46 23.53
CA LEU A 94 -4.43 9.83 24.04
C LEU A 94 -4.05 11.25 23.66
N ALA A 95 -4.32 11.66 22.42
CA ALA A 95 -4.08 13.03 21.99
C ALA A 95 -4.98 14.03 22.72
N VAL A 96 -6.27 13.73 22.90
CA VAL A 96 -7.19 14.59 23.66
C VAL A 96 -6.75 14.73 25.11
N LEU A 97 -6.29 13.64 25.74
CA LEU A 97 -5.71 13.66 27.09
C LEU A 97 -4.44 14.52 27.13
N ALA A 98 -3.53 14.37 26.16
CA ALA A 98 -2.33 15.21 26.10
C ALA A 98 -2.63 16.70 25.95
N LEU A 99 -3.79 17.07 25.37
CA LEU A 99 -4.21 18.46 25.20
C LEU A 99 -4.86 19.09 26.44
N GLY A 100 -5.11 18.31 27.51
CA GLY A 100 -5.58 18.82 28.80
C GLY A 100 -6.82 19.71 28.71
N ASP A 101 -6.74 20.96 29.15
CA ASP A 101 -7.86 21.93 29.16
C ASP A 101 -7.97 22.78 27.89
N ALA A 102 -7.34 22.37 26.78
CA ALA A 102 -7.45 23.08 25.51
C ALA A 102 -8.91 23.26 25.05
N HIS A 103 -9.14 24.32 24.26
CA HIS A 103 -10.45 24.64 23.70
C HIS A 103 -11.08 23.42 23.00
N PRO A 104 -12.39 23.14 23.16
CA PRO A 104 -13.03 21.94 22.62
C PRO A 104 -12.80 21.75 21.11
N THR A 105 -12.84 22.82 20.33
CA THR A 105 -12.55 22.77 18.88
C THR A 105 -11.15 22.23 18.58
N VAL A 106 -10.15 22.62 19.37
CA VAL A 106 -8.77 22.16 19.20
C VAL A 106 -8.66 20.67 19.54
N LYS A 107 -9.34 20.22 20.60
CA LYS A 107 -9.41 18.80 20.96
C LYS A 107 -10.04 17.95 19.86
N VAL A 108 -11.12 18.43 19.24
CA VAL A 108 -11.76 17.72 18.11
C VAL A 108 -10.81 17.63 16.91
N VAL A 109 -10.15 18.73 16.55
CA VAL A 109 -9.17 18.73 15.45
C VAL A 109 -8.01 17.77 15.77
N ALA A 110 -7.47 17.82 16.99
CA ALA A 110 -6.40 16.93 17.43
C ALA A 110 -6.83 15.46 17.42
N ALA A 111 -8.04 15.14 17.87
CA ALA A 111 -8.58 13.77 17.83
C ALA A 111 -8.67 13.24 16.40
N LEU A 112 -9.14 14.05 15.45
CA LEU A 112 -9.22 13.67 14.03
C LEU A 112 -7.82 13.43 13.42
N LEU A 113 -6.88 14.33 13.70
CA LEU A 113 -5.50 14.19 13.23
C LEU A 113 -4.82 12.97 13.85
N ALA A 114 -4.92 12.81 15.16
CA ALA A 114 -4.35 11.69 15.90
C ALA A 114 -4.96 10.34 15.48
N GLY A 115 -6.27 10.26 15.30
CA GLY A 115 -6.93 9.06 14.77
C GLY A 115 -6.41 8.69 13.37
N GLY A 116 -6.21 9.68 12.50
CA GLY A 116 -5.62 9.48 11.16
C GLY A 116 -4.14 9.05 11.20
N VAL A 117 -3.35 9.63 12.11
CA VAL A 117 -1.94 9.24 12.36
C VAL A 117 -1.87 7.80 12.85
N THR A 118 -2.71 7.45 13.83
CA THR A 118 -2.83 6.11 14.40
C THR A 118 -3.21 5.09 13.34
N LEU A 119 -4.23 5.39 12.54
CA LEU A 119 -4.67 4.52 11.44
C LEU A 119 -3.57 4.34 10.38
N SER A 120 -2.81 5.40 10.08
CA SER A 120 -1.70 5.34 9.12
C SER A 120 -0.57 4.45 9.63
N ALA A 121 -0.18 4.58 10.90
CA ALA A 121 0.81 3.72 11.53
C ALA A 121 0.35 2.25 11.60
N HIS A 122 -0.92 2.00 11.95
CA HIS A 122 -1.50 0.64 11.92
C HIS A 122 -1.51 0.05 10.50
N ALA A 123 -1.86 0.85 9.49
CA ALA A 123 -1.82 0.40 8.10
C ALA A 123 -0.41 0.07 7.62
N ALA A 124 0.62 0.77 8.13
CA ALA A 124 2.01 0.45 7.86
C ALA A 124 2.43 -0.89 8.51
N LYS A 125 2.01 -1.15 9.76
CA LYS A 125 2.18 -2.44 10.46
C LYS A 125 1.55 -3.59 9.66
N ALA A 126 0.28 -3.46 9.31
CA ALA A 126 -0.43 -4.45 8.50
C ALA A 126 0.24 -4.66 7.13
N GLY A 127 0.74 -3.59 6.51
CA GLY A 127 1.51 -3.65 5.27
C GLY A 127 2.82 -4.43 5.41
N ALA A 128 3.57 -4.22 6.48
CA ALA A 128 4.80 -4.97 6.76
C ALA A 128 4.52 -6.46 6.96
N ARG A 129 3.43 -6.81 7.66
CA ARG A 129 2.98 -8.21 7.83
C ARG A 129 2.62 -8.88 6.52
N LEU A 130 1.96 -8.17 5.59
CA LEU A 130 1.65 -8.70 4.27
C LEU A 130 2.90 -9.07 3.47
N VAL A 131 3.99 -8.30 3.62
CA VAL A 131 5.28 -8.61 3.00
C VAL A 131 5.95 -9.79 3.72
N ALA A 132 5.98 -9.78 5.04
CA ALA A 132 6.59 -10.85 5.84
C ALA A 132 5.92 -12.21 5.59
N ASN A 133 4.58 -12.26 5.54
CA ASN A 133 3.80 -13.48 5.31
C ASN A 133 3.98 -14.08 3.90
N THR A 134 4.68 -13.40 2.98
CA THR A 134 5.12 -14.03 1.72
C THR A 134 6.22 -15.09 1.94
N SER A 135 6.90 -15.06 3.08
CA SER A 135 7.84 -16.08 3.53
C SER A 135 7.29 -16.74 4.80
N PRO A 136 6.82 -18.00 4.77
CA PRO A 136 6.11 -18.65 5.88
C PRO A 136 7.02 -19.07 7.06
N GLU A 137 8.07 -18.31 7.36
CA GLU A 137 8.99 -18.61 8.46
C GLU A 137 8.57 -17.88 9.75
N PRO A 138 8.25 -18.60 10.85
CA PRO A 138 7.79 -18.02 12.12
C PRO A 138 8.73 -16.95 12.69
N ILE A 139 10.01 -17.02 12.36
CA ILE A 139 11.06 -16.09 12.80
C ILE A 139 10.78 -14.66 12.32
N SER A 140 10.19 -14.48 11.13
CA SER A 140 9.90 -13.16 10.57
C SER A 140 8.82 -12.43 11.36
N ASN A 141 7.75 -13.14 11.76
CA ASN A 141 6.64 -12.54 12.52
C ASN A 141 7.06 -12.22 13.96
N ILE A 142 7.85 -13.10 14.59
CA ILE A 142 8.42 -12.84 15.91
C ILE A 142 9.35 -11.63 15.86
N GLY A 143 10.26 -11.57 14.87
CA GLY A 143 11.19 -10.44 14.72
C GLY A 143 10.47 -9.12 14.46
N LEU A 144 9.42 -9.12 13.65
CA LEU A 144 8.62 -7.92 13.38
C LEU A 144 7.86 -7.46 14.63
N SER A 145 7.26 -8.38 15.39
CA SER A 145 6.57 -8.08 16.65
C SER A 145 7.52 -7.52 17.71
N LEU A 146 8.70 -8.11 17.90
CA LEU A 146 9.71 -7.59 18.85
C LEU A 146 10.28 -6.24 18.39
N GLY A 147 10.49 -6.08 17.09
CA GLY A 147 10.93 -4.80 16.51
C GLY A 147 9.91 -3.70 16.73
N GLU A 148 8.62 -4.02 16.61
CA GLU A 148 7.52 -3.09 16.91
C GLU A 148 7.54 -2.65 18.38
N ASP A 149 7.66 -3.60 19.32
CA ASP A 149 7.72 -3.29 20.75
C ASP A 149 8.92 -2.40 21.07
N ALA A 150 10.08 -2.67 20.44
CA ALA A 150 11.27 -1.83 20.56
C ALA A 150 11.06 -0.42 20.00
N VAL A 151 10.38 -0.28 18.86
CA VAL A 151 10.02 1.02 18.27
C VAL A 151 9.05 1.78 19.18
N VAL A 152 8.10 1.10 19.81
CA VAL A 152 7.14 1.72 20.73
C VAL A 152 7.85 2.24 21.98
N LEU A 153 8.68 1.41 22.61
CA LEU A 153 9.45 1.80 23.79
C LEU A 153 10.46 2.92 23.47
N GLY A 154 11.22 2.78 22.37
CA GLY A 154 12.13 3.83 21.92
C GLY A 154 11.42 5.12 21.54
N GLY A 155 10.27 5.02 20.87
CA GLY A 155 9.43 6.16 20.52
C GLY A 155 8.87 6.87 21.75
N LEU A 156 8.47 6.13 22.79
CA LEU A 156 8.04 6.71 24.06
C LEU A 156 9.18 7.49 24.73
N THR A 157 10.41 6.96 24.70
CA THR A 157 11.58 7.72 25.18
C THR A 157 11.84 8.97 24.34
N LEU A 158 11.62 8.93 23.04
CA LEU A 158 11.75 10.13 22.21
C LEU A 158 10.66 11.16 22.54
N VAL A 159 9.41 10.71 22.73
CA VAL A 159 8.27 11.56 23.08
C VAL A 159 8.47 12.24 24.43
N ALA A 160 8.94 11.51 25.44
CA ALA A 160 9.06 12.03 26.80
C ALA A 160 10.22 13.02 26.97
N TRP A 161 11.36 12.80 26.30
CA TRP A 161 12.55 13.64 26.48
C TRP A 161 12.80 14.63 25.33
N TYR A 162 12.32 14.34 24.12
CA TYR A 162 12.53 15.20 22.94
C TYR A 162 11.23 15.37 22.11
N PRO A 163 10.17 15.99 22.65
CA PRO A 163 8.86 16.08 21.99
C PRO A 163 8.88 16.69 20.58
N ILE A 164 9.73 17.70 20.34
CA ILE A 164 9.85 18.35 19.02
C ILE A 164 10.49 17.38 18.02
N VAL A 165 11.49 16.61 18.43
CA VAL A 165 12.12 15.59 17.57
C VAL A 165 11.12 14.48 17.29
N ALA A 166 10.36 14.04 18.30
CA ALA A 166 9.27 13.07 18.13
C ALA A 166 8.22 13.55 17.13
N LEU A 167 7.85 14.85 17.15
CA LEU A 167 6.94 15.45 16.18
C LEU A 167 7.50 15.36 14.76
N ILE A 168 8.75 15.76 14.56
CA ILE A 168 9.41 15.74 13.24
C ILE A 168 9.48 14.30 12.71
N VAL A 169 9.90 13.36 13.54
CA VAL A 169 9.97 11.93 13.19
C VAL A 169 8.59 11.38 12.85
N THR A 170 7.55 11.74 13.62
CA THR A 170 6.17 11.32 13.36
C THR A 170 5.68 11.84 12.01
N VAL A 171 5.87 13.14 11.73
CA VAL A 171 5.47 13.73 10.45
C VAL A 171 6.22 13.09 9.29
N ALA A 172 7.54 12.90 9.42
CA ALA A 172 8.35 12.24 8.41
C ALA A 172 7.89 10.80 8.15
N ALA A 173 7.60 10.03 9.21
CA ALA A 173 7.09 8.67 9.11
C ALA A 173 5.73 8.64 8.39
N ILE A 174 4.80 9.54 8.72
CA ILE A 174 3.50 9.63 8.04
C ILE A 174 3.65 9.95 6.55
N VAL A 175 4.55 10.87 6.19
CA VAL A 175 4.85 11.19 4.78
C VAL A 175 5.38 9.95 4.06
N VAL A 176 6.32 9.21 4.66
CA VAL A 176 6.85 7.96 4.10
C VAL A 176 5.74 6.93 3.92
N ILE A 177 4.89 6.73 4.94
CA ILE A 177 3.76 5.81 4.88
C ILE A 177 2.82 6.19 3.73
N TRP A 178 2.46 7.45 3.57
CA TRP A 178 1.57 7.91 2.50
C TRP A 178 2.17 7.75 1.10
N VAL A 179 3.49 7.78 0.96
CA VAL A 179 4.19 7.53 -0.31
C VAL A 179 4.30 6.03 -0.63
N VAL A 180 4.53 5.19 0.39
CA VAL A 180 4.81 3.75 0.22
C VAL A 180 3.52 2.93 0.21
N LEU A 181 2.58 3.18 1.12
CA LEU A 181 1.38 2.39 1.32
C LEU A 181 0.53 2.23 0.03
N PRO A 182 0.31 3.27 -0.81
CA PRO A 182 -0.43 3.11 -2.06
C PRO A 182 0.26 2.16 -3.05
N LYS A 183 1.60 2.10 -3.05
CA LYS A 183 2.36 1.17 -3.91
C LYS A 183 2.15 -0.26 -3.45
N LEU A 184 2.19 -0.48 -2.13
CA LEU A 184 1.94 -1.79 -1.54
C LEU A 184 0.51 -2.27 -1.79
N MET A 185 -0.49 -1.41 -1.54
CA MET A 185 -1.90 -1.74 -1.77
C MET A 185 -2.20 -2.09 -3.23
N ARG A 186 -1.54 -1.43 -4.20
CA ARG A 186 -1.65 -1.81 -5.62
C ARG A 186 -1.11 -3.21 -5.88
N SER A 187 0.02 -3.55 -5.27
CA SER A 187 0.60 -4.88 -5.39
C SER A 187 -0.32 -5.96 -4.82
N VAL A 188 -0.81 -5.76 -3.59
CA VAL A 188 -1.73 -6.68 -2.93
C VAL A 188 -2.98 -6.88 -3.77
N ARG A 189 -3.62 -5.79 -4.22
CA ARG A 189 -4.82 -5.86 -5.07
C ARG A 189 -4.59 -6.65 -6.36
N ALA A 190 -3.48 -6.42 -7.04
CA ALA A 190 -3.15 -7.14 -8.28
C ALA A 190 -2.94 -8.64 -8.02
N THR A 191 -2.16 -8.99 -7.01
CA THR A 191 -1.88 -10.38 -6.65
C THR A 191 -3.13 -11.11 -6.17
N SER A 192 -3.93 -10.51 -5.29
CA SER A 192 -5.19 -11.08 -4.80
C SER A 192 -6.20 -11.29 -5.92
N TRP A 193 -6.28 -10.36 -6.87
CA TRP A 193 -7.15 -10.50 -8.03
C TRP A 193 -6.70 -11.65 -8.94
N LEU A 194 -5.40 -11.77 -9.24
CA LEU A 194 -4.84 -12.88 -10.02
C LEU A 194 -5.06 -14.24 -9.33
N ALA A 195 -4.87 -14.30 -8.01
CA ALA A 195 -5.12 -15.50 -7.22
C ALA A 195 -6.61 -15.88 -7.24
N TRP A 196 -7.50 -14.91 -7.05
CA TRP A 196 -8.96 -15.12 -7.12
C TRP A 196 -9.42 -15.59 -8.50
N ARG A 197 -8.85 -15.03 -9.57
CA ARG A 197 -9.12 -15.46 -10.95
C ARG A 197 -8.67 -16.89 -11.19
N LYS A 198 -7.44 -17.24 -10.80
CA LYS A 198 -6.92 -18.60 -10.93
C LYS A 198 -7.79 -19.65 -10.21
N LEU A 199 -8.34 -19.30 -9.04
CA LEU A 199 -9.25 -20.20 -8.29
C LEU A 199 -10.63 -20.36 -8.95
N ASN A 200 -11.08 -19.36 -9.71
CA ASN A 200 -12.38 -19.35 -10.38
C ASN A 200 -12.27 -19.54 -11.90
N GLU A 201 -11.11 -19.95 -12.42
CA GLU A 201 -10.92 -20.22 -13.85
C GLU A 201 -11.79 -21.42 -14.25
N PRO A 202 -12.76 -21.24 -15.17
CA PRO A 202 -13.50 -22.37 -15.73
C PRO A 202 -12.54 -23.33 -16.43
N ALA A 203 -12.77 -24.64 -16.32
CA ALA A 203 -11.92 -25.66 -16.93
C ALA A 203 -11.86 -25.59 -18.46
N GLU A 204 -12.80 -24.87 -19.08
CA GLU A 204 -12.86 -24.64 -20.52
C GLU A 204 -12.51 -23.18 -20.82
N GLY A 205 -11.47 -22.99 -21.64
CA GLY A 205 -10.94 -21.67 -22.02
C GLY A 205 -12.05 -20.80 -22.62
N GLY A 206 -12.32 -19.69 -21.95
CA GLY A 206 -13.31 -18.72 -22.41
C GLY A 206 -13.01 -18.23 -23.82
N ASP A 207 -14.08 -18.08 -24.60
CA ASP A 207 -14.14 -17.65 -25.99
C ASP A 207 -13.22 -16.44 -26.30
N ASP A 208 -11.98 -16.74 -26.74
CA ASP A 208 -10.89 -15.79 -26.99
C ASP A 208 -11.17 -14.86 -28.20
N ASP A 209 -12.16 -15.18 -29.03
CA ASP A 209 -12.37 -14.49 -30.32
C ASP A 209 -13.04 -13.11 -30.17
N ASN A 210 -13.72 -12.83 -29.06
CA ASN A 210 -14.46 -11.58 -28.85
C ASN A 210 -13.69 -10.51 -28.06
N ILE A 211 -12.54 -10.85 -27.46
CA ILE A 211 -11.77 -9.95 -26.58
C ILE A 211 -11.10 -8.83 -27.39
N PHE A 212 -10.76 -9.08 -28.65
CA PHE A 212 -9.98 -8.17 -29.50
C PHE A 212 -10.67 -6.84 -29.88
N ARG A 213 -11.99 -6.68 -29.62
CA ARG A 213 -12.80 -5.66 -30.32
C ARG A 213 -13.59 -4.67 -29.47
N LYS A 214 -13.48 -4.66 -28.14
CA LYS A 214 -14.27 -3.71 -27.33
C LYS A 214 -13.45 -2.97 -26.28
N ILE A 215 -13.13 -1.71 -26.56
CA ILE A 215 -12.56 -0.78 -25.57
C ILE A 215 -13.70 -0.24 -24.69
N PRO A 216 -13.56 -0.21 -23.36
CA PRO A 216 -14.53 0.46 -22.50
C PRO A 216 -14.60 1.96 -22.83
N GLY A 217 -15.79 2.53 -22.94
CA GLY A 217 -16.00 3.95 -23.30
C GLY A 217 -15.14 4.98 -22.55
N PRO A 218 -14.86 4.82 -21.24
CA PRO A 218 -13.92 5.69 -20.54
C PRO A 218 -12.51 5.67 -21.11
N CYS A 219 -12.00 4.53 -21.58
CA CYS A 219 -10.64 4.42 -22.15
C CYS A 219 -10.55 5.04 -23.54
N GLU A 220 -11.62 4.98 -24.34
CA GLU A 220 -11.69 5.63 -25.65
C GLU A 220 -11.56 7.16 -25.51
N LEU A 221 -12.23 7.76 -24.53
CA LEU A 221 -12.14 9.20 -24.27
C LEU A 221 -10.72 9.62 -23.82
N LEU A 222 -10.03 8.76 -23.07
CA LEU A 222 -8.68 9.03 -22.57
C LEU A 222 -7.63 8.92 -23.69
N LEU A 223 -7.81 7.98 -24.62
CA LEU A 223 -6.99 7.85 -25.83
C LEU A 223 -7.15 9.05 -26.77
N ARG A 224 -8.39 9.49 -27.01
CA ARG A 224 -8.67 10.69 -27.82
C ARG A 224 -7.99 11.95 -27.25
N ARG A 225 -7.89 12.06 -25.92
CA ARG A 225 -7.18 13.17 -25.26
C ARG A 225 -5.65 13.06 -25.32
N ALA A 226 -5.10 11.85 -25.47
CA ALA A 226 -3.67 11.55 -25.34
C ALA A 226 -2.92 11.41 -26.68
N HIS A 227 -3.49 11.90 -27.78
CA HIS A 227 -2.92 11.94 -29.14
C HIS A 227 -3.15 10.73 -30.06
N ALA A 228 -4.05 9.79 -29.73
CA ALA A 228 -4.48 8.78 -30.71
C ALA A 228 -5.65 9.34 -31.52
N THR A 229 -5.32 9.78 -32.73
CA THR A 229 -6.22 10.16 -33.81
C THR A 229 -7.18 9.03 -34.19
N THR A 230 -8.19 9.38 -34.97
CA THR A 230 -9.34 8.67 -35.56
C THR A 230 -9.14 7.26 -36.15
N GLU A 231 -8.00 6.62 -35.95
CA GLU A 231 -7.65 5.30 -36.50
C GLU A 231 -8.31 4.16 -35.71
N GLY A 232 -8.71 3.11 -36.44
CA GLY A 232 -9.21 1.88 -35.84
C GLY A 232 -8.14 1.22 -34.97
N PHE A 233 -8.59 0.48 -33.94
CA PHE A 233 -7.71 -0.40 -33.19
C PHE A 233 -7.81 -1.82 -33.75
N THR A 234 -6.66 -2.48 -33.87
CA THR A 234 -6.58 -3.88 -34.32
C THR A 234 -6.72 -4.85 -33.16
N VAL A 235 -6.23 -4.46 -31.98
CA VAL A 235 -6.21 -5.30 -30.77
C VAL A 235 -6.44 -4.44 -29.53
N ALA A 236 -7.31 -4.86 -28.63
CA ALA A 236 -7.46 -4.29 -27.29
C ALA A 236 -7.64 -5.40 -26.25
N VAL A 237 -6.71 -5.54 -25.31
CA VAL A 237 -6.76 -6.64 -24.32
C VAL A 237 -6.58 -6.10 -22.89
N PRO A 238 -7.44 -6.48 -21.92
CA PRO A 238 -7.24 -6.11 -20.53
C PRO A 238 -5.99 -6.79 -19.97
N CYS A 239 -5.18 -6.03 -19.23
CA CYS A 239 -3.97 -6.54 -18.59
C CYS A 239 -3.63 -5.76 -17.32
N ILE A 240 -2.67 -6.27 -16.56
CA ILE A 240 -2.06 -5.57 -15.43
C ILE A 240 -0.63 -5.19 -15.84
N SER A 241 -0.21 -3.96 -15.58
CA SER A 241 1.16 -3.56 -15.85
C SER A 241 2.15 -4.26 -14.89
N GLY A 242 3.12 -5.00 -15.43
CA GLY A 242 4.24 -5.58 -14.67
C GLY A 242 5.41 -4.60 -14.47
N GLY A 243 5.33 -3.42 -15.08
CA GLY A 243 6.31 -2.33 -14.96
C GLY A 243 7.21 -2.17 -16.18
N GLY A 244 7.91 -1.04 -16.24
CA GLY A 244 8.84 -0.68 -17.32
C GLY A 244 9.05 0.83 -17.37
N PRO A 245 9.77 1.35 -18.38
CA PRO A 245 9.94 2.80 -18.55
C PRO A 245 8.59 3.50 -18.60
N ARG A 246 8.40 4.50 -17.72
CA ARG A 246 7.16 5.29 -17.57
C ARG A 246 5.89 4.47 -17.26
N LEU A 247 6.02 3.15 -17.07
CA LEU A 247 4.93 2.23 -16.81
C LEU A 247 4.95 1.82 -15.33
N PRO A 248 4.04 2.32 -14.48
CA PRO A 248 3.97 1.92 -13.09
C PRO A 248 3.61 0.43 -12.97
N ARG A 249 4.04 -0.23 -11.89
CA ARG A 249 3.67 -1.63 -11.60
C ARG A 249 2.26 -1.74 -11.02
N ASN A 250 1.64 -2.89 -11.26
CA ASN A 250 0.38 -3.34 -10.67
C ASN A 250 -0.79 -2.38 -10.93
N VAL A 251 -0.87 -1.84 -12.14
CA VAL A 251 -1.98 -1.01 -12.60
C VAL A 251 -2.82 -1.82 -13.58
N PHE A 252 -4.10 -1.96 -13.29
CA PHE A 252 -5.08 -2.54 -14.20
C PHE A 252 -5.32 -1.57 -15.37
N GLY A 253 -5.34 -2.09 -16.58
CA GLY A 253 -5.55 -1.30 -17.77
C GLY A 253 -5.76 -2.17 -19.00
N TRP A 254 -5.55 -1.57 -20.17
CA TRP A 254 -5.69 -2.19 -21.47
C TRP A 254 -4.42 -1.95 -22.27
N LEU A 255 -3.99 -3.00 -22.97
CA LEU A 255 -2.98 -2.92 -24.01
C LEU A 255 -3.70 -2.82 -25.35
N ILE A 256 -3.45 -1.76 -26.10
CA ILE A 256 -4.21 -1.40 -27.30
C ILE A 256 -3.25 -1.12 -28.46
N ARG A 257 -3.40 -1.86 -29.55
CA ARG A 257 -2.67 -1.64 -30.80
C ARG A 257 -3.56 -0.96 -31.83
N PHE A 258 -3.04 0.08 -32.46
CA PHE A 258 -3.69 0.80 -33.55
C PHE A 258 -3.28 0.25 -34.93
N GLU A 259 -4.08 0.53 -35.96
CA GLU A 259 -3.77 0.18 -37.35
C GLU A 259 -2.41 0.71 -37.83
N GLY A 260 -2.02 1.92 -37.40
CA GLY A 260 -0.68 2.48 -37.64
C GLY A 260 0.48 1.79 -36.91
N GLY A 261 0.27 0.59 -36.33
CA GLY A 261 1.31 -0.23 -35.70
C GLY A 261 1.72 0.20 -34.28
N ARG A 262 1.27 1.36 -33.82
CA ARG A 262 1.56 1.91 -32.48
C ARG A 262 0.83 1.15 -31.39
N LEU A 263 1.52 0.90 -30.28
CA LEU A 263 1.01 0.18 -29.12
C LEU A 263 0.94 1.09 -27.90
N PHE A 264 -0.19 1.10 -27.20
CA PHE A 264 -0.41 1.91 -26.01
C PHE A 264 -0.89 1.06 -24.84
N PHE A 265 -0.41 1.40 -23.65
CA PHE A 265 -1.05 0.99 -22.41
C PHE A 265 -1.90 2.13 -21.86
N VAL A 266 -3.17 1.85 -21.56
CA VAL A 266 -4.13 2.80 -21.01
C VAL A 266 -4.70 2.27 -19.71
N GLY A 267 -4.62 3.04 -18.63
CA GLY A 267 -5.17 2.63 -17.35
C GLY A 267 -5.66 3.80 -16.50
N PRO A 268 -6.66 3.60 -15.61
CA PRO A 268 -7.09 4.62 -14.68
C PRO A 268 -6.00 4.95 -13.64
N ARG A 269 -5.87 6.23 -13.29
CA ARG A 269 -5.07 6.70 -12.14
C ARG A 269 -5.85 7.79 -11.40
N ARG A 270 -5.54 7.95 -10.11
CA ARG A 270 -6.20 8.91 -9.20
C ARG A 270 -6.13 10.39 -9.66
N PHE A 271 -5.11 10.78 -10.42
CA PHE A 271 -4.88 12.16 -10.86
C PHE A 271 -4.84 12.32 -12.40
N GLY A 272 -5.53 11.44 -13.12
CA GLY A 272 -5.56 11.45 -14.59
C GLY A 272 -5.05 10.13 -15.18
N PRO A 273 -5.53 9.74 -16.37
CA PRO A 273 -5.21 8.43 -16.94
C PRO A 273 -3.71 8.25 -17.15
N ILE A 274 -3.27 7.00 -17.04
CA ILE A 274 -1.96 6.59 -17.53
C ILE A 274 -2.15 6.23 -19.00
N VAL A 275 -1.45 6.94 -19.87
CA VAL A 275 -1.31 6.59 -21.29
C VAL A 275 0.19 6.53 -21.57
N VAL A 276 0.67 5.35 -21.95
CA VAL A 276 2.09 5.12 -22.22
C VAL A 276 2.20 4.43 -23.57
N GLU A 277 2.88 5.07 -24.51
CA GLU A 277 3.26 4.44 -25.78
C GLU A 277 4.40 3.45 -25.55
N ILE A 278 4.26 2.27 -26.12
CA ILE A 278 5.20 1.17 -26.05
C ILE A 278 5.78 0.97 -27.45
N GLY A 279 7.03 1.38 -27.65
CA GLY A 279 7.72 1.16 -28.92
C GLY A 279 7.92 -0.33 -29.17
N LEU A 280 7.62 -0.78 -30.39
CA LEU A 280 7.78 -2.17 -30.83
C LEU A 280 9.03 -2.38 -31.71
N GLU A 281 9.57 -1.31 -32.30
CA GLU A 281 10.70 -1.39 -33.21
C GLU A 281 11.96 -1.93 -32.53
N GLY A 282 12.57 -2.96 -33.12
CA GLY A 282 13.78 -3.59 -32.60
C GLY A 282 13.61 -4.22 -31.22
N ARG A 283 12.37 -4.56 -30.82
CA ARG A 283 12.08 -5.20 -29.53
C ARG A 283 11.63 -6.63 -29.71
N ASP A 284 12.15 -7.49 -28.86
CA ASP A 284 11.72 -8.88 -28.74
C ASP A 284 10.47 -8.98 -27.89
N ILE A 285 9.52 -9.78 -28.35
CA ILE A 285 8.26 -10.04 -27.67
C ILE A 285 8.29 -11.49 -27.19
N LEU A 286 8.33 -11.67 -25.87
CA LEU A 286 8.46 -12.97 -25.22
C LEU A 286 7.33 -13.18 -24.23
N ARG A 287 6.79 -14.41 -24.18
CA ARG A 287 5.83 -14.81 -23.17
C ARG A 287 6.47 -15.74 -22.13
N GLU A 288 6.35 -15.37 -20.87
CA GLU A 288 6.84 -16.15 -19.72
C GLU A 288 5.66 -16.60 -18.83
N SER A 289 5.57 -17.89 -18.54
CA SER A 289 4.54 -18.45 -17.68
C SER A 289 4.98 -18.43 -16.20
N ARG A 290 4.18 -17.83 -15.31
CA ARG A 290 4.42 -17.77 -13.85
C ARG A 290 3.25 -18.35 -13.06
N PHE A 291 3.49 -18.78 -11.81
CA PHE A 291 2.48 -19.51 -11.03
C PHE A 291 1.08 -18.86 -10.98
N LEU A 292 0.98 -17.52 -10.89
CA LEU A 292 -0.29 -16.80 -10.81
C LEU A 292 -0.71 -16.08 -12.09
N SER A 293 0.14 -16.04 -13.12
CA SER A 293 -0.08 -15.16 -14.28
C SER A 293 0.75 -15.56 -15.48
N GLU A 294 0.27 -15.23 -16.67
CA GLU A 294 1.09 -15.18 -17.88
C GLU A 294 1.70 -13.77 -18.03
N ARG A 295 2.97 -13.70 -18.43
CA ARG A 295 3.69 -12.43 -18.64
C ARG A 295 4.01 -12.25 -20.10
N LEU A 296 3.66 -11.09 -20.64
CA LEU A 296 4.17 -10.62 -21.92
C LEU A 296 5.28 -9.61 -21.67
N LEU A 297 6.48 -9.91 -22.14
CA LEU A 297 7.66 -9.08 -22.05
C LEU A 297 7.93 -8.48 -23.44
N ILE A 298 8.04 -7.15 -23.48
CA ILE A 298 8.45 -6.40 -24.66
C ILE A 298 9.81 -5.79 -24.34
N SER A 299 10.87 -6.52 -24.71
CA SER A 299 12.26 -6.23 -24.36
C SER A 299 12.97 -5.54 -25.52
N GLY A 300 13.47 -4.33 -25.28
CA GLY A 300 14.43 -3.68 -26.14
C GLY A 300 15.86 -3.75 -25.58
N PRO A 301 16.83 -3.10 -26.23
CA PRO A 301 18.25 -3.19 -25.87
C PRO A 301 18.58 -2.76 -24.43
N SER A 302 17.81 -1.80 -23.89
CA SER A 302 18.07 -1.20 -22.57
C SER A 302 16.87 -1.23 -21.64
N THR A 303 15.69 -1.61 -22.14
CA THR A 303 14.45 -1.50 -21.37
C THR A 303 13.47 -2.61 -21.69
N THR A 304 12.77 -3.10 -20.67
CA THR A 304 11.71 -4.09 -20.80
C THR A 304 10.41 -3.56 -20.23
N ASN A 305 9.35 -3.66 -21.02
CA ASN A 305 7.98 -3.43 -20.56
C ASN A 305 7.33 -4.79 -20.30
N VAL A 306 6.69 -4.93 -19.14
CA VAL A 306 6.06 -6.18 -18.73
C VAL A 306 4.57 -5.95 -18.58
N PHE A 307 3.77 -6.88 -19.08
CA PHE A 307 2.32 -6.96 -18.90
C PHE A 307 1.96 -8.34 -18.35
N LEU A 308 1.00 -8.36 -17.43
CA LEU A 308 0.55 -9.53 -16.69
C LEU A 308 -0.90 -9.82 -17.11
N PHE A 309 -1.18 -11.09 -17.36
CA PHE A 309 -2.47 -11.62 -17.74
C PHE A 309 -2.88 -12.77 -16.81
N GLU A 310 -4.17 -13.10 -16.81
CA GLU A 310 -4.71 -14.27 -16.11
C GLU A 310 -3.99 -15.55 -16.56
N ARG A 311 -3.94 -16.57 -15.70
CA ARG A 311 -3.20 -17.80 -15.98
C ARG A 311 -3.83 -18.58 -17.13
N GLY A 312 -5.17 -18.56 -17.23
CA GLY A 312 -5.95 -19.18 -18.29
C GLY A 312 -5.78 -18.52 -19.66
N HIS A 313 -5.28 -17.27 -19.72
CA HIS A 313 -5.09 -16.51 -20.97
C HIS A 313 -3.81 -16.89 -21.73
N ARG A 314 -3.34 -18.13 -21.63
CA ARG A 314 -2.11 -18.56 -22.29
C ARG A 314 -2.21 -18.43 -23.82
N VAL A 315 -3.31 -18.91 -24.40
CA VAL A 315 -3.56 -18.85 -25.86
C VAL A 315 -3.71 -17.40 -26.32
N LEU A 316 -4.48 -16.60 -25.60
CA LEU A 316 -4.57 -15.16 -25.82
C LEU A 316 -3.20 -14.46 -25.83
N CYS A 317 -2.33 -14.77 -24.87
CA CYS A 317 -0.99 -14.19 -24.80
C CYS A 317 -0.10 -14.63 -25.97
N ASP A 318 -0.20 -15.89 -26.40
CA ASP A 318 0.52 -16.40 -27.57
C ASP A 318 0.07 -15.67 -28.86
N ARG A 319 -1.25 -15.58 -29.07
CA ARG A 319 -1.85 -14.81 -30.20
C ARG A 319 -1.45 -13.34 -30.15
N LEU A 320 -1.46 -12.72 -28.98
CA LEU A 320 -1.07 -11.33 -28.80
C LEU A 320 0.42 -11.13 -29.10
N ALA A 321 1.30 -12.03 -28.64
CA ALA A 321 2.72 -11.96 -28.95
C ALA A 321 2.98 -12.05 -30.46
N ASP A 322 2.28 -12.95 -31.15
CA ASP A 322 2.37 -13.09 -32.60
C ASP A 322 1.80 -11.87 -33.33
N ALA A 323 0.63 -11.39 -32.90
CA ALA A 323 0.02 -10.21 -33.48
C ALA A 323 0.98 -9.03 -33.38
N LEU A 324 1.61 -8.80 -32.22
CA LEU A 324 2.48 -7.65 -31.94
C LEU A 324 3.85 -7.70 -32.64
N LYS A 325 4.28 -8.83 -33.22
CA LYS A 325 5.54 -8.90 -33.97
C LYS A 325 5.53 -7.87 -35.12
N PRO A 326 6.70 -7.27 -35.44
CA PRO A 326 6.80 -6.40 -36.60
C PRO A 326 6.44 -7.19 -37.86
N LEU A 327 5.64 -6.59 -38.75
CA LEU A 327 5.35 -7.18 -40.06
C LEU A 327 6.68 -7.33 -40.81
N PRO A 328 6.92 -8.46 -41.50
CA PRO A 328 8.12 -8.60 -42.32
C PRO A 328 8.16 -7.45 -43.33
N ALA A 329 9.34 -6.85 -43.53
CA ALA A 329 9.54 -5.84 -44.54
C ALA A 329 9.10 -6.43 -45.89
N VAL A 330 8.16 -5.77 -46.56
CA VAL A 330 7.82 -6.09 -47.94
C VAL A 330 9.09 -5.82 -48.74
N GLU A 331 9.78 -6.87 -49.18
CA GLU A 331 10.84 -6.74 -50.18
C GLU A 331 10.21 -6.06 -51.40
N PRO A 332 10.78 -4.96 -51.90
CA PRO A 332 10.27 -4.37 -53.12
C PRO A 332 10.37 -5.42 -54.22
N GLU A 333 9.22 -5.84 -54.77
CA GLU A 333 9.16 -6.64 -55.99
C GLU A 333 10.04 -5.94 -57.02
N LEU A 334 11.18 -6.53 -57.32
CA LEU A 334 11.94 -6.23 -58.53
C LEU A 334 11.05 -6.66 -59.69
N ILE A 335 10.26 -5.72 -60.18
CA ILE A 335 9.53 -5.86 -61.44
C ILE A 335 10.60 -6.08 -62.53
N PRO A 336 10.54 -7.21 -63.27
CA PRO A 336 11.58 -7.62 -64.20
C PRO A 336 11.75 -6.72 -65.43
#